data_AF-A0A699YN56-F1
#
_entry.id   AF-A0A699YN56-F1
#
_cell.length_a   1.000
_cell.length_b   1.000
_cell.length_c   1.000
_cell.angle_alpha   90.00
_cell.angle_beta   90.00
_cell.angle_gamma   90.00
#
_symmetry.space_group_name_H-M   'P 1'
#
loop_
_entity.id
_entity.type
_entity.pdbx_description
1 polymer ?
#
loop_
_entity_poly.entity_id
_entity_poly.type
_entity_poly.pdbx_seq_one_letter_code
_entity_poly.pdbx_strand_id
1 'polypeptide(L)'
;MKGKKRKGAKAGERAFLFDPATQMGMGLDPGAIQAVSAASGMWDAHGLLQGFYRSKLTRSQVQHDSGLIQARRNTQRWNDSIKLELQHLAAATPAGTSLVAIQRHVAVTLATWDAVWGEYLHPKWAEQKMRLHGAQETVLERYFMKLEEEAASVSQQEWGTRKQLAAVIQASGRALTWDVLTQAMPYTDAVVREAARLVPSAHASWRRAKKDLQACLTR
;
A
#
# COMPACT_ATOMS: atom_id res chain seq x y z
N MET A 1 -16.17 0.12 37.75
CA MET A 1 -15.52 -0.85 36.84
C MET A 1 -14.81 -0.08 35.74
N LYS A 2 -13.46 -0.08 35.72
CA LYS A 2 -12.65 0.63 34.71
C LYS A 2 -12.53 -0.23 33.45
N GLY A 3 -13.09 0.25 32.34
CA GLY A 3 -13.03 -0.39 31.03
C GLY A 3 -11.60 -0.41 30.47
N LYS A 4 -11.08 -1.61 30.27
CA LYS A 4 -9.73 -1.89 29.77
C LYS A 4 -9.61 -1.43 28.32
N LYS A 5 -8.83 -0.38 28.06
CA LYS A 5 -8.42 0.05 26.70
C LYS A 5 -7.78 -1.14 25.98
N ARG A 6 -8.46 -1.65 24.94
CA ARG A 6 -7.85 -2.57 23.96
C ARG A 6 -6.75 -1.78 23.25
N LYS A 7 -5.49 -2.12 23.52
CA LYS A 7 -4.34 -1.61 22.78
C LYS A 7 -4.56 -1.98 21.31
N GLY A 8 -4.65 -0.97 20.45
CA GLY A 8 -4.69 -1.16 19.00
C GLY A 8 -3.47 -1.96 18.57
N ALA A 9 -3.71 -3.09 17.92
CA ALA A 9 -2.68 -3.82 17.23
C ALA A 9 -2.03 -2.86 16.22
N LYS A 10 -0.71 -2.76 16.25
CA LYS A 10 0.06 -1.99 15.27
C LYS A 10 -0.28 -2.55 13.88
N ALA A 11 -0.80 -1.68 13.01
CA ALA A 11 -0.98 -1.97 11.60
C ALA A 11 0.41 -2.10 10.96
N GLY A 12 0.93 -3.31 10.85
CA GLY A 12 2.32 -3.51 10.46
C GLY A 12 2.62 -4.92 9.99
N GLU A 13 1.74 -5.49 9.16
CA GLU A 13 2.04 -6.59 8.23
C GLU A 13 0.75 -6.85 7.44
N ARG A 14 0.53 -6.09 6.38
CA ARG A 14 -0.48 -6.46 5.37
C ARG A 14 0.23 -7.37 4.38
N ALA A 15 -0.31 -8.57 4.17
CA ALA A 15 0.15 -9.44 3.10
C ALA A 15 -0.12 -8.73 1.76
N PHE A 16 0.95 -8.23 1.14
CA PHE A 16 0.88 -7.80 -0.25
C PHE A 16 0.85 -9.06 -1.09
N LEU A 17 -0.16 -9.20 -1.97
CA LEU A 17 -0.09 -10.22 -3.00
C LEU A 17 0.91 -9.72 -4.03
N PHE A 18 2.11 -10.29 -4.00
CA PHE A 18 3.17 -9.94 -4.94
C PHE A 18 2.99 -10.75 -6.21
N ASP A 19 2.78 -10.06 -7.33
CA ASP A 19 2.74 -10.66 -8.65
C ASP A 19 4.14 -10.57 -9.28
N PRO A 20 4.83 -11.70 -9.51
CA PRO A 20 6.17 -11.71 -10.10
C PRO A 20 6.18 -11.26 -11.57
N ALA A 21 5.05 -11.30 -12.28
CA ALA A 21 4.97 -10.84 -13.68
C ALA A 21 4.94 -9.32 -13.79
N THR A 22 4.28 -8.64 -12.85
CA THR A 22 4.17 -7.17 -12.79
C THR A 22 5.15 -6.54 -11.79
N GLN A 23 5.86 -7.36 -11.00
CA GLN A 23 6.81 -6.94 -9.96
C GLN A 23 6.20 -5.98 -8.92
N MET A 24 4.88 -6.07 -8.74
CA MET A 24 4.09 -5.22 -7.86
C MET A 24 3.37 -6.04 -6.80
N GLY A 25 3.31 -5.47 -5.59
CA GLY A 25 2.52 -5.99 -4.49
C GLY A 25 1.34 -5.08 -4.18
N MET A 26 0.11 -5.60 -4.18
CA MET A 26 -1.08 -4.84 -3.79
C MET A 26 -1.69 -5.35 -2.48
N GLY A 27 -2.11 -4.39 -1.64
CA GLY A 27 -2.94 -4.64 -0.48
C GLY A 27 -4.23 -3.82 -0.58
N LEU A 28 -5.36 -4.50 -0.74
CA LEU A 28 -6.69 -3.91 -0.72
C LEU A 28 -7.25 -3.94 0.71
N ASP A 29 -7.83 -2.82 1.16
CA ASP A 29 -8.60 -2.80 2.40
C ASP A 29 -9.99 -3.43 2.16
N PRO A 30 -10.41 -4.46 2.92
CA PRO A 30 -11.64 -5.23 2.63
C PRO A 30 -12.96 -4.47 2.81
N GLY A 31 -12.92 -3.15 3.03
CA GLY A 31 -14.08 -2.27 2.91
C GLY A 31 -14.08 -1.55 1.57
N ALA A 32 -14.75 -2.11 0.56
CA ALA A 32 -15.11 -1.46 -0.72
C ALA A 32 -14.06 -0.46 -1.24
N ILE A 33 -12.87 -0.94 -1.65
CA ILE A 33 -11.77 -0.17 -2.27
C ILE A 33 -11.64 1.25 -1.70
N GLN A 34 -11.52 1.38 -0.38
CA GLN A 34 -11.36 2.69 0.23
C GLN A 34 -9.90 3.11 0.33
N ALA A 35 -8.94 2.20 0.31
CA ALA A 35 -7.54 2.57 0.24
C ALA A 35 -6.76 1.46 -0.45
N VAL A 36 -5.81 1.87 -1.29
CA VAL A 36 -4.90 0.96 -1.99
C VAL A 36 -3.50 1.24 -1.47
N SER A 37 -2.83 0.20 -1.01
CA SER A 37 -1.39 0.25 -0.78
C SER A 37 -0.71 -0.57 -1.85
N ALA A 38 0.27 0.03 -2.50
CA ALA A 38 1.04 -0.62 -3.54
C ALA A 38 2.53 -0.53 -3.23
N ALA A 39 3.24 -1.57 -3.61
CA ALA A 39 4.69 -1.65 -3.54
C ALA A 39 5.22 -1.99 -4.94
N SER A 40 6.20 -1.24 -5.41
CA SER A 40 6.92 -1.52 -6.67
C SER A 40 8.36 -1.89 -6.36
N GLY A 41 8.90 -2.87 -7.08
CA GLY A 41 10.29 -3.30 -6.96
C GLY A 41 11.26 -2.20 -7.39
N MET A 42 12.31 -1.99 -6.61
CA MET A 42 13.46 -1.16 -6.98
C MET A 42 14.60 -2.09 -7.39
N TRP A 43 15.15 -1.86 -8.57
CA TRP A 43 16.18 -2.71 -9.16
C TRP A 43 17.51 -1.98 -9.22
N ASP A 44 18.60 -2.73 -9.02
CA ASP A 44 19.95 -2.23 -9.20
C ASP A 44 20.40 -2.33 -10.68
N ALA A 45 21.60 -1.81 -10.96
CA ALA A 45 22.19 -1.80 -12.30
C ALA A 45 22.48 -3.20 -12.88
N HIS A 46 22.48 -4.24 -12.04
CA HIS A 46 22.69 -5.63 -12.42
C HIS A 46 21.37 -6.37 -12.62
N GLY A 47 20.23 -5.67 -12.46
CA GLY A 47 18.90 -6.27 -12.54
C GLY A 47 18.53 -7.07 -11.30
N LEU A 48 19.19 -6.84 -10.16
CA LEU A 48 18.85 -7.46 -8.88
C LEU A 48 17.87 -6.57 -8.10
N LEU A 49 16.86 -7.19 -7.49
CA LEU A 49 15.89 -6.51 -6.65
C LEU A 49 16.57 -5.99 -5.37
N GLN A 50 16.64 -4.67 -5.23
CA GLN A 50 17.29 -3.99 -4.11
C GLN A 50 16.30 -3.67 -2.98
N GLY A 51 15.02 -3.51 -3.29
CA GLY A 51 13.99 -3.22 -2.31
C GLY A 51 12.63 -2.92 -2.93
N PHE A 52 11.76 -2.29 -2.14
CA PHE A 52 10.42 -1.90 -2.60
C PHE A 52 10.13 -0.43 -2.28
N TYR A 53 9.73 0.32 -3.30
CA TYR A 53 9.08 1.61 -3.11
C TYR A 53 7.63 1.38 -2.72
N ARG A 54 7.17 1.96 -1.60
CA ARG A 54 5.82 1.77 -1.08
C ARG A 54 5.08 3.09 -1.07
N SER A 55 3.89 3.10 -1.66
CA SER A 55 2.98 4.24 -1.58
C SER A 55 1.60 3.80 -1.11
N LYS A 56 0.77 4.77 -0.75
CA LYS A 56 -0.61 4.52 -0.33
C LYS A 56 -1.55 5.57 -0.92
N LEU A 57 -2.54 5.10 -1.66
CA LEU A 57 -3.69 5.87 -2.09
C LEU A 57 -4.75 5.84 -0.99
N THR A 58 -5.07 7.01 -0.43
CA THR A 58 -6.03 7.12 0.67
C THR A 58 -7.47 7.23 0.18
N ARG A 59 -8.41 6.91 1.07
CA ARG A 59 -9.85 7.07 0.81
C ARG A 59 -10.23 8.47 0.37
N SER A 60 -9.71 9.48 1.05
CA SER A 60 -10.05 10.86 0.72
C SER A 60 -9.60 11.23 -0.69
N GLN A 61 -8.41 10.78 -1.10
CA GLN A 61 -7.89 11.01 -2.46
C GLN A 61 -8.75 10.30 -3.50
N VAL A 62 -9.07 9.00 -3.30
CA VAL A 62 -9.96 8.27 -4.22
C VAL A 62 -11.31 8.98 -4.34
N GLN A 63 -11.92 9.38 -3.23
CA GLN A 63 -13.23 10.02 -3.22
C GLN A 63 -13.25 11.39 -3.91
N HIS A 64 -12.17 12.16 -3.73
CA HIS A 64 -12.01 13.46 -4.36
C HIS A 64 -11.75 13.31 -5.86
N ASP A 65 -10.73 12.52 -6.23
CA ASP A 65 -10.21 12.44 -7.59
C ASP A 65 -11.11 11.63 -8.53
N SER A 66 -11.92 10.69 -8.00
CA SER A 66 -12.94 9.96 -8.78
C SER A 66 -14.25 10.75 -8.94
N GLY A 67 -14.39 11.90 -8.26
CA GLY A 67 -15.64 12.66 -8.26
C GLY A 67 -16.78 11.99 -7.47
N LEU A 68 -16.50 10.98 -6.63
CA LEU A 68 -17.51 10.26 -5.84
C LEU A 68 -18.31 11.19 -4.92
N ILE A 69 -17.67 12.23 -4.38
CA ILE A 69 -18.35 13.27 -3.59
C ILE A 69 -19.41 13.98 -4.44
N GLN A 70 -19.07 14.33 -5.68
CA GLN A 70 -19.99 15.00 -6.59
C GLN A 70 -21.12 14.07 -7.05
N ALA A 71 -20.80 12.82 -7.38
CA ALA A 71 -21.80 11.80 -7.71
C ALA A 71 -22.80 11.60 -6.56
N ARG A 72 -22.33 11.56 -5.31
CA ARG A 72 -23.19 11.48 -4.13
C ARG A 72 -24.11 12.69 -3.99
N ARG A 73 -23.60 13.91 -4.23
CA ARG A 73 -24.42 15.13 -4.21
C ARG A 73 -25.49 15.11 -5.29
N ASN A 74 -25.15 14.66 -6.50
CA ASN A 74 -26.10 14.52 -7.60
C ASN A 74 -27.20 13.51 -7.27
N THR A 75 -26.83 12.33 -6.77
CA THR A 75 -27.79 11.31 -6.30
C THR A 75 -28.73 11.86 -5.24
N GLN A 76 -28.21 12.64 -4.29
CA GLN A 76 -29.06 13.27 -3.28
C GLN A 76 -30.07 14.25 -3.92
N ARG A 77 -29.59 15.13 -4.81
CA ARG A 77 -30.44 16.09 -5.52
C ARG A 77 -31.52 15.41 -6.36
N TRP A 78 -31.19 14.30 -7.01
CA TRP A 78 -32.15 13.54 -7.82
C TRP A 78 -33.19 12.85 -6.92
N ASN A 79 -32.75 12.24 -5.83
CA ASN A 79 -33.66 11.65 -4.83
C ASN A 79 -34.56 12.71 -4.16
N ASP A 80 -34.14 13.98 -4.09
CA ASP A 80 -34.97 15.04 -3.53
C ASP A 80 -36.28 15.25 -4.33
N SER A 81 -36.30 14.87 -5.62
CA SER A 81 -37.51 14.95 -6.47
C SER A 81 -38.59 13.91 -6.13
N ILE A 82 -38.18 12.77 -5.56
CA ILE A 82 -39.06 11.65 -5.15
C ILE A 82 -39.04 11.43 -3.63
N LYS A 83 -38.60 12.43 -2.87
CA LYS A 83 -38.31 12.30 -1.44
C LYS A 83 -39.54 11.94 -0.63
N LEU A 84 -40.70 12.48 -0.99
CA LEU A 84 -41.96 12.25 -0.27
C LEU A 84 -42.41 10.80 -0.45
N GLU A 85 -42.31 10.28 -1.67
CA GLU A 85 -42.61 8.91 -2.07
C GLU A 85 -41.68 7.93 -1.35
N LEU A 86 -40.38 8.23 -1.31
CA LEU A 86 -39.40 7.45 -0.55
C LEU A 86 -39.71 7.45 0.96
N GLN A 87 -40.15 8.57 1.52
CA GLN A 87 -40.57 8.65 2.93
C GLN A 87 -41.84 7.84 3.20
N HIS A 88 -42.83 7.89 2.31
CA HIS A 88 -44.05 7.08 2.41
C HIS A 88 -43.74 5.58 2.33
N LEU A 89 -42.86 5.17 1.41
CA LEU A 89 -42.38 3.78 1.31
C LEU A 89 -41.65 3.33 2.57
N ALA A 90 -40.73 4.16 3.09
CA ALA A 90 -40.00 3.87 4.32
C ALA A 90 -40.95 3.73 5.53
N ALA A 91 -41.94 4.62 5.66
CA ALA A 91 -42.95 4.56 6.73
C ALA A 91 -43.87 3.34 6.61
N ALA A 92 -44.11 2.87 5.39
CA ALA A 92 -44.92 1.68 5.11
C ALA A 92 -44.11 0.38 5.12
N THR A 93 -42.79 0.42 5.36
CA THR A 93 -41.95 -0.78 5.33
C THR A 93 -42.27 -1.64 6.56
N PRO A 94 -42.76 -2.89 6.38
CA PRO A 94 -43.24 -3.69 7.48
C PRO A 94 -42.06 -4.23 8.29
N ALA A 95 -42.00 -3.89 9.58
CA ALA A 95 -41.01 -4.42 10.53
C ALA A 95 -41.38 -5.82 11.07
N GLY A 96 -42.36 -6.50 10.48
CA GLY A 96 -42.88 -7.79 10.93
C GLY A 96 -43.83 -8.45 9.93
N THR A 97 -44.45 -9.56 10.31
CA THR A 97 -45.23 -10.46 9.42
C THR A 97 -46.75 -10.20 9.41
N SER A 98 -47.23 -9.09 9.97
CA SER A 98 -48.67 -8.80 9.98
C SER A 98 -49.22 -8.64 8.57
N LEU A 99 -50.27 -9.41 8.24
CA LEU A 99 -50.95 -9.34 6.94
C LEU A 99 -51.41 -7.92 6.60
N VAL A 100 -51.94 -7.19 7.59
CA VAL A 100 -52.40 -5.79 7.42
C VAL A 100 -51.22 -4.86 7.10
N ALA A 101 -50.06 -5.08 7.73
CA ALA A 101 -48.85 -4.29 7.45
C ALA A 101 -48.32 -4.58 6.04
N ILE A 102 -48.35 -5.85 5.60
CA ILE A 102 -47.97 -6.25 4.23
C ILE A 102 -48.94 -5.64 3.21
N GLN A 103 -50.25 -5.69 3.45
CA GLN A 103 -51.25 -5.08 2.55
C GLN A 103 -51.05 -3.57 2.42
N ARG A 104 -50.81 -2.88 3.53
CA ARG A 104 -50.50 -1.44 3.52
C ARG A 104 -49.20 -1.14 2.76
N HIS A 105 -48.17 -1.95 2.96
CA HIS A 105 -46.91 -1.82 2.23
C HIS A 105 -47.11 -1.97 0.72
N VAL A 106 -47.86 -2.99 0.28
CA VAL A 106 -48.17 -3.22 -1.13
C VAL A 106 -48.97 -2.05 -1.70
N ALA A 107 -50.00 -1.57 -1.01
CA ALA A 107 -50.81 -0.43 -1.45
C ALA A 107 -49.96 0.85 -1.63
N VAL A 108 -49.08 1.15 -0.68
CA VAL A 108 -48.16 2.30 -0.78
C VAL A 108 -47.12 2.10 -1.89
N THR A 109 -46.62 0.87 -2.06
CA THR A 109 -45.68 0.54 -3.13
C THR A 109 -46.32 0.76 -4.50
N LEU A 110 -47.54 0.27 -4.72
CA LEU A 110 -48.27 0.49 -5.97
C LEU A 110 -48.56 1.98 -6.22
N ALA A 111 -48.98 2.72 -5.18
CA ALA A 111 -49.30 4.15 -5.32
C ALA A 111 -48.07 5.02 -5.63
N THR A 112 -46.87 4.61 -5.17
CA THR A 112 -45.62 5.35 -5.40
C THR A 112 -44.80 4.81 -6.58
N TRP A 113 -45.23 3.69 -7.17
CA TRP A 113 -44.45 2.92 -8.15
C TRP A 113 -44.03 3.78 -9.35
N ASP A 114 -44.98 4.44 -9.99
CA ASP A 114 -44.72 5.21 -11.21
C ASP A 114 -43.79 6.41 -10.96
N ALA A 115 -43.92 7.08 -9.82
CA ALA A 115 -43.08 8.21 -9.45
C ALA A 115 -41.63 7.76 -9.15
N VAL A 116 -41.47 6.69 -8.35
CA VAL A 116 -40.15 6.18 -7.95
C VAL A 116 -39.42 5.55 -9.14
N TRP A 117 -40.09 4.72 -9.92
CA TRP A 117 -39.46 4.10 -11.10
C TRP A 117 -39.31 5.06 -12.27
N GLY A 118 -40.22 6.01 -12.44
CA GLY A 118 -40.07 7.08 -13.44
C GLY A 118 -38.76 7.85 -13.25
N GLU A 119 -38.37 8.10 -12.01
CA GLU A 119 -37.08 8.74 -11.69
C GLU A 119 -35.90 7.78 -11.82
N TYR A 120 -35.99 6.53 -11.31
CA TYR A 120 -34.85 5.59 -11.34
C TYR A 120 -34.54 5.01 -12.73
N LEU A 121 -35.52 4.95 -13.64
CA LEU A 121 -35.31 4.50 -15.01
C LEU A 121 -34.62 5.55 -15.89
N HIS A 122 -34.41 6.76 -15.38
CA HIS A 122 -33.77 7.82 -16.14
C HIS A 122 -32.29 7.47 -16.45
N PRO A 123 -31.82 7.61 -17.72
CA PRO A 123 -30.46 7.23 -18.14
C PRO A 123 -29.33 7.84 -17.30
N LYS A 124 -29.55 9.05 -16.77
CA LYS A 124 -28.65 9.76 -15.85
C LYS A 124 -28.08 8.90 -14.71
N TRP A 125 -28.84 7.94 -14.18
CA TRP A 125 -28.38 7.03 -13.13
C TRP A 125 -27.33 6.04 -13.62
N ALA A 126 -27.60 5.41 -14.77
CA ALA A 126 -26.67 4.49 -15.42
C ALA A 126 -25.41 5.23 -15.90
N GLU A 127 -25.58 6.40 -16.53
CA GLU A 127 -24.48 7.25 -16.98
C GLU A 127 -23.57 7.66 -15.82
N GLN A 128 -24.13 8.10 -14.69
CA GLN A 128 -23.33 8.47 -13.53
C GLN A 128 -22.56 7.28 -12.99
N LYS A 129 -23.18 6.09 -12.93
CA LYS A 129 -22.50 4.88 -12.45
C LYS A 129 -21.33 4.50 -13.34
N MET A 130 -21.50 4.56 -14.66
CA MET A 130 -20.43 4.26 -15.62
C MET A 130 -19.31 5.29 -15.57
N ARG A 131 -19.65 6.59 -15.49
CA ARG A 131 -18.65 7.66 -15.33
C ARG A 131 -17.85 7.50 -14.04
N LEU A 132 -18.51 7.14 -12.94
CA LEU A 132 -17.85 6.94 -11.66
C LEU A 132 -16.89 5.73 -11.71
N HIS A 133 -17.29 4.64 -12.35
CA HIS A 133 -16.42 3.48 -12.55
C HIS A 133 -15.17 3.86 -13.36
N GLY A 134 -15.35 4.46 -14.54
CA GLY A 134 -14.23 4.89 -15.37
C GLY A 134 -13.33 5.89 -14.64
N ALA A 135 -13.90 6.84 -13.90
CA ALA A 135 -13.12 7.79 -13.10
C ALA A 135 -12.31 7.11 -11.99
N GLN A 136 -12.86 6.07 -11.34
CA GLN A 136 -12.12 5.28 -10.35
C GLN A 136 -10.97 4.51 -10.99
N GLU A 137 -11.19 3.90 -12.15
CA GLU A 137 -10.13 3.22 -12.92
C GLU A 137 -9.01 4.21 -13.29
N THR A 138 -9.34 5.38 -13.84
CA THR A 138 -8.33 6.40 -14.17
C THR A 138 -7.55 6.89 -12.95
N VAL A 139 -8.18 6.98 -11.77
CA VAL A 139 -7.47 7.32 -10.52
C VAL A 139 -6.46 6.24 -10.14
N LEU A 140 -6.82 4.97 -10.27
CA LEU A 140 -5.93 3.85 -9.99
C LEU A 140 -4.78 3.79 -11.00
N GLU A 141 -5.06 3.92 -12.30
CA GLU A 141 -4.05 3.96 -13.36
C GLU A 141 -3.01 5.06 -13.12
N ARG A 142 -3.47 6.30 -12.85
CA ARG A 142 -2.57 7.41 -12.53
C ARG A 142 -1.73 7.16 -11.28
N TYR A 143 -2.33 6.51 -10.28
CA TYR A 143 -1.62 6.16 -9.06
C TYR A 143 -0.52 5.12 -9.30
N PHE A 144 -0.78 4.05 -10.07
CA PHE A 144 0.22 3.04 -10.40
C PHE A 144 1.33 3.60 -11.28
N MET A 145 0.98 4.39 -12.31
CA MET A 145 1.96 5.05 -13.16
C MET A 145 2.91 5.94 -12.34
N LYS A 146 2.37 6.72 -11.39
CA LYS A 146 3.18 7.57 -10.50
C LYS A 146 4.06 6.74 -9.56
N LEU A 147 3.55 5.63 -9.04
CA LEU A 147 4.32 4.71 -8.19
C LEU A 147 5.51 4.12 -8.94
N GLU A 148 5.32 3.71 -10.19
CA GLU A 148 6.38 3.20 -11.07
C GLU A 148 7.41 4.27 -11.41
N GLU A 149 6.97 5.48 -11.77
CA GLU A 149 7.85 6.61 -12.04
C GLU A 149 8.71 6.96 -10.82
N GLU A 150 8.11 7.04 -9.62
CA GLU A 150 8.83 7.29 -8.38
C GLU A 150 9.82 6.17 -8.08
N ALA A 151 9.43 4.90 -8.23
CA ALA A 151 10.33 3.76 -8.03
C ALA A 151 11.52 3.79 -9.01
N ALA A 152 11.28 4.10 -10.29
CA ALA A 152 12.32 4.23 -11.31
C ALA A 152 13.26 5.40 -11.03
N SER A 153 12.73 6.55 -10.56
CA SER A 153 13.53 7.72 -10.22
C SER A 153 14.49 7.44 -9.05
N VAL A 154 14.04 6.69 -8.04
CA VAL A 154 14.87 6.28 -6.90
C VAL A 154 15.99 5.36 -7.38
N SER A 155 15.68 4.36 -8.23
CA SER A 155 16.70 3.49 -8.85
C SER A 155 17.73 4.29 -9.66
N GLN A 156 17.32 5.31 -10.43
CA GLN A 156 18.23 6.15 -11.21
C GLN A 156 19.11 7.06 -10.34
N GLN A 157 18.57 7.62 -9.26
CA GLN A 157 19.32 8.50 -8.36
C GLN A 157 20.45 7.73 -7.66
N GLU A 158 20.16 6.51 -7.19
CA GLU A 158 21.18 5.62 -6.60
C GLU A 158 22.29 5.27 -7.61
N TRP A 159 21.94 5.07 -8.89
CA TRP A 159 22.90 4.89 -9.96
C TRP A 159 23.77 6.15 -10.19
N GLY A 160 23.17 7.34 -10.20
CA GLY A 160 23.87 8.61 -10.34
C GLY A 160 24.90 8.85 -9.22
N THR A 161 24.52 8.59 -7.97
CA THR A 161 25.41 8.69 -6.81
C THR A 161 26.57 7.69 -6.89
N ARG A 162 26.31 6.44 -7.33
CA ARG A 162 27.38 5.44 -7.54
C ARG A 162 28.29 5.76 -8.72
N LYS A 163 27.77 6.32 -9.82
CA LYS A 163 28.58 6.73 -10.97
C LYS A 163 29.50 7.91 -10.62
N GLN A 164 29.02 8.84 -9.81
CA GLN A 164 29.86 9.90 -9.23
C GLN A 164 30.94 9.32 -8.33
N LEU A 165 30.61 8.31 -7.50
CA LEU A 165 31.59 7.56 -6.69
C LEU A 165 32.63 6.84 -7.57
N ALA A 166 32.20 6.14 -8.62
CA ALA A 166 33.08 5.44 -9.55
C ALA A 166 33.98 6.42 -10.33
N ALA A 167 33.45 7.57 -10.73
CA ALA A 167 34.21 8.64 -11.38
C ALA A 167 35.24 9.28 -10.43
N VAL A 168 34.89 9.49 -9.16
CA VAL A 168 35.85 9.96 -8.12
C VAL A 168 36.94 8.91 -7.90
N ILE A 169 36.59 7.62 -7.85
CA ILE A 169 37.56 6.52 -7.73
C ILE A 169 38.51 6.49 -8.94
N GLN A 170 37.98 6.60 -10.17
CA GLN A 170 38.79 6.61 -11.41
C GLN A 170 39.65 7.87 -11.57
N ALA A 171 39.13 9.04 -11.18
CA ALA A 171 39.84 10.32 -11.27
C ALA A 171 40.92 10.47 -10.19
N SER A 172 40.80 9.76 -9.06
CA SER A 172 41.70 9.95 -7.93
C SER A 172 43.13 9.43 -8.16
N GLY A 173 43.37 8.56 -9.16
CA GLY A 173 44.73 8.13 -9.59
C GLY A 173 45.67 7.66 -8.47
N ARG A 174 45.16 7.40 -7.27
CA ARG A 174 45.90 7.11 -6.05
C ARG A 174 45.57 5.71 -5.60
N ALA A 175 46.55 5.04 -5.00
CA ALA A 175 46.34 3.78 -4.32
C ALA A 175 45.20 3.95 -3.31
N LEU A 176 44.09 3.23 -3.51
CA LEU A 176 42.95 3.21 -2.60
C LEU A 176 43.41 2.60 -1.28
N THR A 177 43.68 3.44 -0.27
CA THR A 177 43.99 2.96 1.07
C THR A 177 42.73 2.43 1.74
N TRP A 178 42.89 1.50 2.68
CA TRP A 178 41.77 0.88 3.41
C TRP A 178 40.87 1.96 4.04
N ASP A 179 41.45 2.99 4.64
CA ASP A 179 40.70 4.07 5.30
C ASP A 179 39.74 4.84 4.35
N VAL A 180 40.11 4.98 3.07
CA VAL A 180 39.26 5.63 2.07
C VAL A 180 38.11 4.70 1.64
N LEU A 181 38.35 3.39 1.59
CA LEU A 181 37.35 2.38 1.24
C LEU A 181 36.29 2.18 2.33
N THR A 182 36.67 2.23 3.61
CA THR A 182 35.72 2.18 4.73
C THR A 182 34.85 3.43 4.83
N GLN A 183 35.41 4.60 4.52
CA GLN A 183 34.66 5.86 4.59
C GLN A 183 33.65 6.01 3.44
N ALA A 184 33.99 5.48 2.25
CA ALA A 184 33.14 5.54 1.07
C ALA A 184 32.10 4.40 0.99
N MET A 185 32.39 3.24 1.59
CA MET A 185 31.49 2.09 1.61
C MET A 185 31.33 1.56 3.04
N PRO A 186 30.29 1.97 3.79
CA PRO A 186 30.18 1.68 5.23
C PRO A 186 30.00 0.19 5.55
N TYR A 187 29.70 -0.65 4.55
CA TYR A 187 29.51 -2.09 4.71
C TYR A 187 30.75 -2.93 4.31
N THR A 188 31.79 -2.35 3.73
CA THR A 188 32.96 -3.13 3.30
C THR A 188 33.72 -3.73 4.48
N ASP A 189 33.91 -2.98 5.57
CA ASP A 189 34.52 -3.51 6.79
C ASP A 189 33.70 -4.66 7.38
N ALA A 190 32.37 -4.52 7.42
CA ALA A 190 31.48 -5.55 7.92
C ALA A 190 31.56 -6.83 7.08
N VAL A 191 31.55 -6.72 5.75
CA VAL A 191 31.65 -7.85 4.82
C VAL A 191 33.03 -8.52 4.91
N VAL A 192 34.12 -7.74 4.98
CA VAL A 192 35.47 -8.30 5.10
C VAL A 192 35.67 -9.00 6.44
N ARG A 193 35.14 -8.44 7.53
CA ARG A 193 35.19 -9.09 8.86
C ARG A 193 34.36 -10.35 8.89
N GLU A 194 33.17 -10.36 8.30
CA GLU A 194 32.33 -11.55 8.26
C GLU A 194 32.98 -12.64 7.38
N ALA A 195 33.59 -12.27 6.25
CA ALA A 195 34.36 -13.20 5.44
C ALA A 195 35.57 -13.77 6.20
N ALA A 196 36.32 -12.93 6.91
CA ALA A 196 37.45 -13.37 7.73
C ALA A 196 37.03 -14.23 8.94
N ARG A 197 35.80 -14.06 9.42
CA ARG A 197 35.20 -14.88 10.48
C ARG A 197 34.74 -16.23 9.95
N LEU A 198 34.11 -16.27 8.78
CA LEU A 198 33.63 -17.51 8.14
C LEU A 198 34.80 -18.35 7.60
N VAL A 199 35.83 -17.69 7.07
CA VAL A 199 37.02 -18.34 6.50
C VAL A 199 38.26 -17.71 7.13
N PRO A 200 38.62 -18.11 8.36
CA PRO A 200 39.85 -17.63 8.99
C PRO A 200 41.06 -18.12 8.19
N SER A 201 41.94 -17.19 7.81
CA SER A 201 43.17 -17.49 7.06
C SER A 201 44.19 -18.30 7.87
N ALA A 202 44.09 -18.27 9.20
CA ALA A 202 44.85 -19.12 10.11
C ALA A 202 43.89 -19.82 11.09
N HIS A 203 43.81 -21.15 11.01
CA HIS A 203 42.89 -21.95 11.82
C HIS A 203 43.37 -22.18 13.26
N ALA A 204 44.67 -22.06 13.52
CA ALA A 204 45.25 -22.23 14.85
C ALA A 204 46.49 -21.35 15.00
N SER A 205 46.70 -20.84 16.21
CA SER A 205 47.95 -20.18 16.59
C SER A 205 48.51 -20.87 17.83
N TRP A 206 49.79 -21.18 17.80
CA TRP A 206 50.48 -21.85 18.91
C TRP A 206 51.42 -20.86 19.58
N ARG A 207 51.44 -20.86 20.92
CA ARG A 207 52.44 -20.13 21.69
C ARG A 207 53.04 -21.02 22.77
N ARG A 208 54.33 -20.87 23.01
CA ARG A 208 55.03 -21.52 24.12
C ARG A 208 54.74 -20.74 25.41
N ALA A 209 54.19 -21.42 26.42
CA ALA A 209 54.03 -20.84 27.74
C ALA A 209 55.42 -20.54 28.34
N LYS A 210 55.60 -19.32 28.86
CA LYS A 210 56.86 -18.88 29.51
C LYS A 210 56.84 -19.07 31.02
N LYS A 211 55.70 -19.45 31.58
CA LYS A 211 55.44 -19.67 33.01
C LYS A 211 54.34 -20.73 33.13
N ASP A 212 54.26 -21.38 34.29
CA ASP A 212 53.22 -22.36 34.58
C ASP A 212 51.84 -21.69 34.55
N LEU A 213 50.91 -22.29 33.80
CA LEU A 213 49.52 -21.84 33.69
C LEU A 213 48.65 -22.73 34.58
N GLN A 214 47.87 -22.13 35.48
CA GLN A 214 46.85 -22.88 36.21
C GLN A 214 45.66 -23.18 35.29
N ALA A 215 45.39 -24.45 35.06
CA ALA A 215 44.14 -24.88 34.46
C ALA A 215 43.07 -24.92 35.56
N CYS A 216 42.18 -23.93 35.60
CA CYS A 216 40.94 -24.07 36.35
C CYS A 216 40.06 -25.11 35.64
N LEU A 217 40.15 -26.37 36.07
CA LEU A 217 39.14 -27.37 35.78
C LEU A 217 37.92 -27.08 36.65
N THR A 218 37.00 -26.25 36.17
CA THR A 218 35.65 -26.17 36.75
C THR A 218 34.95 -27.49 36.50
N ARG A 219 34.56 -28.15 37.59
CA ARG A 219 33.77 -29.39 37.61
C ARG A 219 32.30 -29.11 37.34
#